data_AF-A0A498L9P3-F1
#
_entry.id   AF-A0A498L9P3-F1
#
_cell.length_a   1.000
_cell.length_b   1.000
_cell.length_c   1.000
_cell.angle_alpha   90.00
_cell.angle_beta   90.00
_cell.angle_gamma   90.00
#
_symmetry.space_group_name_H-M   'P 1'
#
loop_
_entity.id
_entity.type
_entity.pdbx_description
1 polymer ?
#
loop_
_entity_poly.entity_id
_entity_poly.type
_entity_poly.pdbx_seq_one_letter_code
_entity_poly.pdbx_strand_id
1 'polypeptide(L)'
;MSMDALLSEELYKNIQKKHTVEFTDALSSENYISVSYVKPVLHLLNTKILAVEDEDTDLTKTIKSKILNYINKHYEDETTQELLDTATFLDSRFKTSYTDEDKLPNIKARVMSDMEMSSHKDTSESVSNTCRENPDIDLPPPGKKAWKSLGSFFKTTSAMPAALRLEEAIAAELNSYLLSPSIDSVMKTEERHFAEACARQFLDVANQWGIAEK
;
A
#
# COMPACT_ATOMS: atom_id res chain seq x y z
N MET A 1 6.31 26.83 -41.30
CA MET A 1 5.76 26.33 -40.02
C MET A 1 5.34 27.54 -39.19
N SER A 2 4.11 27.58 -38.72
CA SER A 2 3.61 28.73 -37.93
C SER A 2 4.36 28.81 -36.59
N MET A 3 4.61 30.04 -36.13
CA MET A 3 5.20 30.32 -34.82
C MET A 3 4.36 29.73 -33.67
N ASP A 4 3.04 29.62 -33.88
CA ASP A 4 2.10 28.95 -32.97
C ASP A 4 2.33 27.44 -32.85
N ALA A 5 2.80 26.80 -33.92
CA ALA A 5 3.07 25.36 -33.91
C ALA A 5 4.36 25.02 -33.14
N LEU A 6 5.35 25.91 -33.18
CA LEU A 6 6.58 25.79 -32.39
C LEU A 6 6.30 26.03 -30.90
N LEU A 7 5.52 27.07 -30.56
CA LEU A 7 5.12 27.34 -29.19
C LEU A 7 4.28 26.20 -28.58
N SER A 8 3.43 25.55 -29.38
CA SER A 8 2.66 24.36 -28.96
C SER A 8 3.55 23.13 -28.69
N GLU A 9 4.51 22.85 -29.57
CA GLU A 9 5.49 21.76 -29.41
C GLU A 9 6.40 21.98 -28.19
N GLU A 10 6.81 23.23 -27.97
CA GLU A 10 7.68 23.65 -26.88
C GLU A 10 6.93 23.67 -25.55
N LEU A 11 5.64 24.07 -25.53
CA LEU A 11 4.75 23.89 -24.38
C LEU A 11 4.52 22.40 -24.05
N TYR A 12 4.33 21.54 -25.05
CA TYR A 12 4.11 20.10 -24.82
C TYR A 12 5.35 19.39 -24.26
N LYS A 13 6.55 19.86 -24.63
CA LYS A 13 7.82 19.42 -24.05
C LYS A 13 8.05 20.00 -22.65
N ASN A 14 7.71 21.27 -22.42
CA ASN A 14 7.94 21.98 -21.16
C ASN A 14 6.93 21.62 -20.07
N ILE A 15 5.72 21.20 -20.41
CA ILE A 15 4.73 20.82 -19.40
C ILE A 15 5.20 19.60 -18.62
N GLN A 16 5.36 18.39 -19.18
CA GLN A 16 5.48 17.19 -18.32
C GLN A 16 6.03 15.90 -18.98
N LYS A 17 7.06 15.93 -19.83
CA LYS A 17 7.41 14.66 -20.50
C LYS A 17 8.25 13.66 -19.68
N LYS A 18 9.05 14.09 -18.71
CA LYS A 18 9.86 13.13 -17.92
C LYS A 18 9.13 12.63 -16.67
N HIS A 19 8.77 13.55 -15.77
CA HIS A 19 8.25 13.18 -14.46
C HIS A 19 6.85 12.54 -14.52
N THR A 20 6.04 12.87 -15.53
CA THR A 20 4.67 12.34 -15.65
C THR A 20 4.62 11.08 -16.47
N VAL A 21 5.49 10.94 -17.47
CA VAL A 21 5.64 9.65 -18.18
C VAL A 21 6.20 8.60 -17.22
N GLU A 22 7.27 8.90 -16.48
CA GLU A 22 7.83 7.97 -15.49
C GLU A 22 6.81 7.64 -14.38
N PHE A 23 6.04 8.62 -13.91
CA PHE A 23 5.00 8.41 -12.91
C PHE A 23 3.84 7.55 -13.43
N THR A 24 3.32 7.83 -14.64
CA THR A 24 2.24 7.05 -15.24
C THR A 24 2.69 5.64 -15.58
N ASP A 25 3.92 5.45 -16.07
CA ASP A 25 4.51 4.13 -16.31
C ASP A 25 4.64 3.34 -14.99
N ALA A 26 5.18 3.96 -13.94
CA ALA A 26 5.27 3.34 -12.62
C ALA A 26 3.89 2.96 -12.08
N LEU A 27 2.91 3.87 -12.08
CA LEU A 27 1.54 3.58 -11.65
C LEU A 27 0.88 2.48 -12.47
N SER A 28 1.13 2.42 -13.78
CA SER A 28 0.57 1.41 -14.67
C SER A 28 1.24 0.05 -14.50
N SER A 29 2.46 0.02 -13.94
CA SER A 29 3.22 -1.20 -13.63
C SER A 29 2.86 -1.81 -12.28
N GLU A 30 2.10 -1.10 -11.43
CA GLU A 30 1.68 -1.61 -10.13
C GLU A 30 0.53 -2.61 -10.29
N ASN A 31 0.75 -3.84 -9.83
CA ASN A 31 -0.26 -4.90 -9.90
C ASN A 31 -1.45 -4.65 -8.96
N TYR A 32 -1.26 -3.87 -7.89
CA TYR A 32 -2.30 -3.56 -6.90
C TYR A 32 -2.13 -2.15 -6.34
N ILE A 33 -3.06 -1.25 -6.67
CA ILE A 33 -3.12 0.09 -6.07
C ILE A 33 -4.07 0.03 -4.86
N SER A 34 -3.53 0.25 -3.67
CA SER A 34 -4.30 0.37 -2.43
C SER A 34 -4.68 1.81 -2.13
N VAL A 35 -5.76 2.00 -1.35
CA VAL A 35 -6.23 3.33 -0.90
C VAL A 35 -5.13 4.11 -0.16
N SER A 36 -4.20 3.41 0.50
CA SER A 36 -3.04 3.99 1.18
C SER A 36 -2.06 4.75 0.27
N TYR A 37 -2.10 4.55 -1.06
CA TYR A 37 -1.27 5.32 -2.00
C TYR A 37 -1.84 6.69 -2.34
N VAL A 38 -3.14 6.92 -2.11
CA VAL A 38 -3.80 8.13 -2.56
C VAL A 38 -3.20 9.37 -1.89
N LYS A 39 -2.94 9.31 -0.58
CA LYS A 39 -2.32 10.43 0.17
C LYS A 39 -0.87 10.70 -0.27
N PRO A 40 0.04 9.71 -0.37
CA PRO A 40 1.36 9.90 -0.96
C PRO A 40 1.33 10.50 -2.37
N VAL A 41 0.42 10.03 -3.23
CA VAL A 41 0.27 10.53 -4.61
C VAL A 41 -0.23 11.96 -4.62
N LEU A 42 -1.24 12.30 -3.80
CA LEU A 42 -1.72 13.67 -3.64
C LEU A 42 -0.59 14.59 -3.18
N HIS A 43 0.22 14.16 -2.20
CA HIS A 43 1.37 14.92 -1.74
C HIS A 43 2.40 15.14 -2.86
N LEU A 44 2.71 14.10 -3.64
CA LEU A 44 3.64 14.20 -4.78
C LEU A 44 3.13 15.16 -5.86
N LEU A 45 1.83 15.12 -6.16
CA LEU A 45 1.18 16.03 -7.10
C LEU A 45 1.25 17.47 -6.63
N ASN A 46 0.94 17.73 -5.36
CA ASN A 46 0.97 19.06 -4.76
C ASN A 46 2.37 19.67 -4.67
N THR A 47 3.40 18.85 -4.41
CA THR A 47 4.73 19.36 -4.04
C THR A 47 5.78 19.29 -5.14
N LYS A 48 5.68 18.33 -6.07
CA LYS A 48 6.71 18.13 -7.11
C LYS A 48 6.18 18.24 -8.53
N ILE A 49 5.03 17.62 -8.81
CA ILE A 49 4.55 17.46 -10.19
C ILE A 49 3.79 18.70 -10.67
N LEU A 50 2.87 19.23 -9.85
CA LEU A 50 2.02 20.38 -10.19
C LEU A 50 2.34 21.61 -9.32
N ALA A 51 3.46 21.59 -8.61
CA ALA A 51 3.96 22.78 -7.93
C ALA A 51 4.23 23.87 -8.96
N VAL A 52 3.71 25.07 -8.67
CA VAL A 52 3.95 26.25 -9.49
C VAL A 52 5.36 26.73 -9.21
N GLU A 53 6.18 26.79 -10.26
CA GLU A 53 7.57 27.22 -10.20
C GLU A 53 7.71 28.60 -10.84
N ASP A 54 8.71 29.38 -10.42
CA ASP A 54 8.90 30.75 -10.93
C ASP A 54 9.18 30.76 -12.44
N GLU A 55 9.86 29.72 -12.94
CA GLU A 55 10.19 29.48 -14.34
C GLU A 55 8.98 29.09 -15.21
N ASP A 56 7.83 28.77 -14.62
CA ASP A 56 6.63 28.44 -15.38
C ASP A 56 6.08 29.68 -16.11
N THR A 57 5.63 29.48 -17.35
CA THR A 57 4.84 30.49 -18.07
C THR A 57 3.49 30.73 -17.40
N ASP A 58 2.90 31.92 -17.55
CA ASP A 58 1.60 32.25 -16.95
C ASP A 58 0.49 31.23 -17.26
N LEU A 59 0.49 30.70 -18.49
CA LEU A 59 -0.42 29.64 -18.91
C LEU A 59 -0.16 28.34 -18.13
N THR A 60 1.10 27.96 -17.95
CA THR A 60 1.49 26.75 -17.20
C THR A 60 1.11 26.88 -15.72
N LYS A 61 1.39 28.05 -15.11
CA LYS A 61 0.96 28.37 -13.74
C LYS A 61 -0.55 28.22 -13.57
N THR A 62 -1.31 28.77 -14.53
CA THR A 62 -2.78 28.69 -14.55
C THR A 62 -3.27 27.25 -14.70
N ILE A 63 -2.68 26.45 -15.58
CA ILE A 63 -3.05 25.04 -15.79
C ILE A 63 -2.75 24.21 -14.54
N LYS A 64 -1.51 24.28 -14.03
CA LYS A 64 -1.08 23.57 -12.80
C LYS A 64 -2.02 23.91 -11.64
N SER A 65 -2.30 25.20 -11.42
CA SER A 65 -3.18 25.67 -10.35
C SER A 65 -4.62 25.15 -10.50
N LYS A 66 -5.17 25.14 -11.72
CA LYS A 66 -6.52 24.64 -11.97
C LYS A 66 -6.63 23.14 -11.73
N ILE A 67 -5.66 22.36 -12.20
CA ILE A 67 -5.61 20.90 -11.97
C ILE A 67 -5.48 20.63 -10.48
N LEU A 68 -4.56 21.32 -9.80
CA LEU A 68 -4.32 21.13 -8.37
C LEU A 68 -5.56 21.45 -7.53
N ASN A 69 -6.21 22.56 -7.83
CA ASN A 69 -7.45 22.96 -7.15
C ASN A 69 -8.57 21.94 -7.39
N TYR A 70 -8.72 21.45 -8.64
CA TYR A 70 -9.71 20.42 -8.95
C TYR A 70 -9.46 19.15 -8.13
N ILE A 71 -8.23 18.63 -8.13
CA ILE A 71 -7.87 17.41 -7.39
C ILE A 71 -8.08 17.59 -5.89
N ASN A 72 -7.54 18.66 -5.30
CA ASN A 72 -7.63 18.85 -3.85
C ASN A 72 -9.09 19.01 -3.39
N LYS A 73 -9.92 19.71 -4.16
CA LYS A 73 -11.35 19.82 -3.90
C LYS A 73 -12.05 18.46 -3.88
N HIS A 74 -11.64 17.51 -4.70
CA HIS A 74 -12.22 16.16 -4.72
C HIS A 74 -11.87 15.30 -3.50
N TYR A 75 -10.85 15.69 -2.72
CA TYR A 75 -10.43 14.98 -1.51
C TYR A 75 -10.52 15.85 -0.25
N GLU A 76 -11.16 17.03 -0.31
CA GLU A 76 -11.19 17.99 0.80
C GLU A 76 -12.08 17.54 1.97
N ASP A 77 -13.01 16.61 1.70
CA ASP A 77 -13.96 16.08 2.66
C ASP A 77 -13.28 15.43 3.88
N GLU A 78 -13.80 15.73 5.08
CA GLU A 78 -13.23 15.29 6.35
C GLU A 78 -13.22 13.76 6.47
N THR A 79 -14.33 13.10 6.12
CA THR A 79 -14.41 11.63 6.20
C THR A 79 -13.44 10.95 5.23
N THR A 80 -13.24 11.55 4.07
CA THR A 80 -12.27 11.09 3.07
C THR A 80 -10.85 11.28 3.58
N GLN A 81 -10.52 12.46 4.13
CA GLN A 81 -9.19 12.71 4.70
C GLN A 81 -8.87 11.75 5.85
N GLU A 82 -9.82 11.50 6.76
CA GLU A 82 -9.63 10.55 7.84
C GLU A 82 -9.40 9.11 7.34
N LEU A 83 -10.16 8.68 6.32
CA LEU A 83 -9.97 7.37 5.70
C LEU A 83 -8.58 7.26 5.08
N LEU A 84 -8.16 8.27 4.33
CA LEU A 84 -6.86 8.31 3.67
C LEU A 84 -5.71 8.34 4.69
N ASP A 85 -5.85 9.12 5.77
CA ASP A 85 -4.86 9.22 6.83
C ASP A 85 -4.73 7.87 7.58
N THR A 86 -5.85 7.23 7.90
CA THR A 86 -5.85 5.92 8.57
C THR A 86 -5.30 4.82 7.66
N ALA A 87 -5.72 4.78 6.39
CA ALA A 87 -5.24 3.80 5.42
C ALA A 87 -3.73 3.94 5.16
N THR A 88 -3.24 5.18 5.04
CA THR A 88 -1.81 5.47 4.84
C THR A 88 -1.00 5.10 6.09
N PHE A 89 -1.53 5.40 7.28
CA PHE A 89 -0.89 5.07 8.56
C PHE A 89 -0.74 3.56 8.79
N LEU A 90 -1.76 2.78 8.45
CA LEU A 90 -1.74 1.32 8.54
C LEU A 90 -0.88 0.65 7.46
N ASP A 91 -0.47 1.40 6.44
CA ASP A 91 0.46 0.90 5.44
C ASP A 91 1.89 1.01 5.94
N SER A 92 2.54 -0.15 6.16
CA SER A 92 3.91 -0.23 6.67
C SER A 92 4.93 0.55 5.84
N ARG A 93 4.64 0.83 4.56
CA ARG A 93 5.51 1.59 3.66
C ARG A 93 5.52 3.07 4.00
N PHE A 94 4.40 3.59 4.49
CA PHE A 94 4.16 5.02 4.63
C PHE A 94 4.06 5.46 6.09
N LYS A 95 3.33 4.73 6.93
CA LYS A 95 3.17 5.04 8.36
C LYS A 95 2.85 6.53 8.58
N THR A 96 3.75 7.28 9.19
CA THR A 96 3.57 8.69 9.52
C THR A 96 4.09 9.66 8.46
N SER A 97 4.67 9.17 7.35
CA SER A 97 5.41 10.01 6.38
C SER A 97 4.58 11.02 5.61
N TYR A 98 3.26 10.83 5.52
CA TYR A 98 2.35 11.68 4.72
C TYR A 98 1.17 12.21 5.55
N THR A 99 1.33 12.22 6.86
CA THR A 99 0.32 12.65 7.83
C THR A 99 0.86 13.83 8.61
N ASP A 100 0.02 14.85 8.81
CA ASP A 100 0.37 16.01 9.62
C ASP A 100 0.60 15.59 11.09
N GLU A 101 1.65 16.12 11.74
CA GLU A 101 1.98 15.79 13.13
C GLU A 101 0.81 16.08 14.09
N ASP A 102 0.03 17.13 13.81
CA ASP A 102 -1.14 17.52 14.60
C ASP A 102 -2.29 16.49 14.54
N LYS A 103 -2.38 15.73 13.44
CA LYS A 103 -3.43 14.71 13.24
C LYS A 103 -3.01 13.33 13.73
N LEU A 104 -1.72 13.11 13.91
CA LEU A 104 -1.16 11.82 14.31
C LEU A 104 -1.74 11.27 15.63
N PRO A 105 -1.94 12.07 16.70
CA PRO A 105 -2.59 11.59 17.91
C PRO A 105 -4.00 11.05 17.68
N ASN A 106 -4.80 11.73 16.85
CA ASN A 106 -6.17 11.33 16.54
C ASN A 106 -6.20 10.03 15.75
N ILE A 107 -5.30 9.87 14.79
CA ILE A 107 -5.19 8.64 13.98
C ILE A 107 -4.77 7.46 14.84
N LYS A 108 -3.78 7.65 15.73
CA LYS A 108 -3.37 6.61 16.69
C LYS A 108 -4.53 6.20 17.59
N ALA A 109 -5.24 7.17 18.17
CA ALA A 109 -6.39 6.90 19.04
C ALA A 109 -7.49 6.12 18.31
N ARG A 110 -7.79 6.49 17.05
CA ARG A 110 -8.74 5.77 16.21
C ARG A 110 -8.30 4.33 15.95
N VAL A 111 -7.05 4.12 15.53
CA VAL A 111 -6.53 2.77 15.27
C VAL A 111 -6.55 1.91 16.54
N MET A 112 -6.17 2.47 17.69
CA MET A 112 -6.27 1.76 18.97
C MET A 112 -7.71 1.37 19.28
N SER A 113 -8.67 2.28 19.10
CA SER A 113 -10.10 1.99 19.30
C SER A 113 -10.62 0.92 18.33
N ASP A 114 -10.20 0.95 17.07
CA ASP A 114 -10.55 -0.08 16.08
C ASP A 114 -9.97 -1.46 16.46
N MET A 115 -8.73 -1.50 16.97
CA MET A 115 -8.10 -2.73 17.48
C MET A 115 -8.82 -3.28 18.71
N GLU A 116 -9.25 -2.43 19.64
CA GLU A 116 -10.07 -2.81 20.80
C GLU A 116 -11.41 -3.41 20.36
N MET A 117 -12.12 -2.74 19.44
CA MET A 117 -13.41 -3.19 18.93
C MET A 117 -13.31 -4.56 18.23
N SER A 118 -12.22 -4.79 17.49
CA SER A 118 -11.99 -6.09 16.84
C SER A 118 -11.77 -7.24 17.84
N SER A 119 -11.15 -6.94 18.99
CA SER A 119 -10.83 -7.94 20.03
C SER A 119 -12.07 -8.45 20.80
N HIS A 120 -13.14 -7.65 20.87
CA HIS A 120 -14.38 -8.05 21.55
C HIS A 120 -15.32 -8.91 20.69
N LYS A 121 -15.13 -8.94 19.37
CA LYS A 121 -15.99 -9.68 18.44
C LYS A 121 -15.79 -11.20 18.49
N ASP A 122 -14.65 -11.65 19.02
CA ASP A 122 -14.31 -13.07 19.18
C ASP A 122 -14.99 -13.75 20.39
N THR A 123 -15.76 -13.01 21.21
CA THR A 123 -16.43 -13.56 22.41
C THR A 123 -17.92 -13.85 22.22
N SER A 124 -18.54 -13.48 21.09
CA SER A 124 -19.99 -13.71 20.91
C SER A 124 -20.41 -13.95 19.46
N GLU A 125 -19.93 -15.03 18.85
CA GLU A 125 -20.65 -15.70 17.74
C GLU A 125 -20.23 -17.17 17.62
N SER A 126 -20.52 -17.96 18.67
CA SER A 126 -20.70 -19.40 18.53
C SER A 126 -22.07 -19.66 17.88
N VAL A 127 -22.16 -19.48 16.56
CA VAL A 127 -23.28 -20.06 15.79
C VAL A 127 -22.81 -21.41 15.26
N SER A 128 -23.35 -22.43 15.92
CA SER A 128 -23.22 -23.85 15.59
C SER A 128 -23.57 -24.12 14.13
N ASN A 129 -22.56 -24.42 13.31
CA ASN A 129 -22.80 -25.23 12.12
C ASN A 129 -22.86 -26.68 12.55
N THR A 130 -24.07 -27.16 12.81
CA THR A 130 -24.38 -28.58 13.04
C THR A 130 -24.05 -29.38 11.77
N CYS A 131 -22.83 -29.92 11.71
CA CYS A 131 -22.54 -31.01 10.78
C CYS A 131 -23.14 -32.29 11.36
N ARG A 132 -24.05 -32.87 10.58
CA ARG A 132 -24.78 -34.11 10.87
C ARG A 132 -23.81 -35.24 11.23
N GLU A 133 -24.08 -35.92 12.34
CA GLU A 133 -23.52 -37.23 12.65
C GLU A 133 -23.96 -38.25 11.58
N ASN A 134 -22.98 -38.99 11.05
CA ASN A 134 -23.14 -40.38 10.68
C ASN A 134 -21.95 -41.13 11.31
N PRO A 135 -22.17 -42.26 12.01
CA PRO A 135 -21.09 -43.01 12.63
C PRO A 135 -20.48 -44.04 11.66
N ASP A 136 -19.27 -44.46 12.02
CA ASP A 136 -18.53 -45.66 11.58
C ASP A 136 -17.90 -45.67 10.18
N ILE A 137 -16.56 -45.57 10.11
CA ILE A 137 -15.63 -46.72 10.12
C ILE A 137 -14.17 -46.22 10.23
N ASP A 138 -13.42 -47.07 10.94
CA ASP A 138 -12.08 -47.07 11.51
C ASP A 138 -10.84 -46.87 10.58
N LEU A 139 -9.75 -46.39 11.22
CA LEU A 139 -8.30 -46.41 10.91
C LEU A 139 -7.59 -45.43 9.92
N PRO A 140 -6.31 -45.04 10.22
CA PRO A 140 -5.61 -43.85 9.68
C PRO A 140 -4.47 -44.15 8.67
N PRO A 141 -4.03 -43.16 7.86
CA PRO A 141 -2.61 -43.07 7.50
C PRO A 141 -2.04 -41.62 7.42
N PRO A 142 -0.69 -41.47 7.36
CA PRO A 142 0.05 -40.40 8.03
C PRO A 142 0.40 -39.22 7.12
N GLY A 143 0.73 -38.09 7.75
CA GLY A 143 1.51 -37.04 7.13
C GLY A 143 0.70 -35.91 6.50
N LYS A 144 0.16 -35.02 7.32
CA LYS A 144 -0.09 -33.63 6.90
C LYS A 144 0.45 -32.71 7.98
N LYS A 145 1.41 -31.88 7.57
CA LYS A 145 1.99 -30.81 8.39
C LYS A 145 0.81 -30.04 8.97
N ALA A 146 0.68 -30.02 10.29
CA ALA A 146 -0.35 -29.24 10.95
C ALA A 146 -0.19 -27.79 10.47
N TRP A 147 -1.12 -27.32 9.64
CA TRP A 147 -1.22 -25.90 9.38
C TRP A 147 -1.52 -25.27 10.73
N LYS A 148 -0.50 -24.57 11.22
CA LYS A 148 -0.62 -23.69 12.37
C LYS A 148 -1.68 -22.67 11.96
N SER A 149 -2.90 -22.86 12.45
CA SER A 149 -3.94 -21.84 12.31
C SER A 149 -3.38 -20.53 12.87
N LEU A 150 -3.66 -19.40 12.22
CA LEU A 150 -3.30 -18.07 12.71
C LEU A 150 -3.71 -17.87 14.17
N GLY A 151 -4.81 -18.50 14.59
CA GLY A 151 -5.28 -18.52 15.98
C GLY A 151 -4.28 -19.09 17.00
N SER A 152 -3.28 -19.86 16.55
CA SER A 152 -2.20 -20.36 17.41
C SER A 152 -1.24 -19.26 17.88
N PHE A 153 -1.15 -18.13 17.18
CA PHE A 153 -0.21 -17.04 17.55
C PHE A 153 -0.77 -16.09 18.60
N PHE A 154 -2.10 -16.03 18.76
CA PHE A 154 -2.77 -15.04 19.62
C PHE A 154 -3.08 -15.53 21.04
N LYS A 155 -2.62 -16.73 21.43
CA LYS A 155 -2.98 -17.32 22.72
C LYS A 155 -2.10 -16.78 23.86
N THR A 156 -2.41 -15.59 24.36
CA THR A 156 -1.77 -15.02 25.55
C THR A 156 -2.63 -15.29 26.80
N THR A 157 -2.09 -16.07 27.73
CA THR A 157 -2.68 -16.31 29.06
C THR A 157 -2.04 -15.35 30.06
N SER A 158 -2.81 -14.45 30.70
CA SER A 158 -2.39 -13.86 31.98
C SER A 158 -3.54 -13.16 32.72
N ALA A 159 -3.70 -13.50 33.99
CA ALA A 159 -4.72 -12.98 34.90
C ALA A 159 -4.36 -11.56 35.41
N MET A 160 -5.09 -10.56 34.91
CA MET A 160 -5.26 -9.22 35.48
C MET A 160 -6.59 -8.64 34.99
N PRO A 161 -7.06 -7.48 35.47
CA PRO A 161 -8.25 -6.84 34.92
C PRO A 161 -8.08 -6.70 33.41
N ALA A 162 -8.86 -7.47 32.64
CA ALA A 162 -8.60 -7.74 31.23
C ALA A 162 -8.57 -6.47 30.36
N ALA A 163 -9.31 -5.43 30.75
CA ALA A 163 -9.38 -4.16 30.04
C ALA A 163 -8.07 -3.36 30.08
N LEU A 164 -7.45 -3.20 31.26
CA LEU A 164 -6.19 -2.46 31.38
C LEU A 164 -5.02 -3.18 30.68
N ARG A 165 -5.03 -4.52 30.69
CA ARG A 165 -4.05 -5.34 29.96
C ARG A 165 -4.19 -5.21 28.45
N LEU A 166 -5.41 -5.07 27.94
CA LEU A 166 -5.68 -5.02 26.50
C LEU A 166 -5.21 -3.69 25.91
N GLU A 167 -5.57 -2.57 26.54
CA GLU A 167 -5.15 -1.23 26.10
C GLU A 167 -3.62 -1.09 26.12
N GLU A 168 -2.96 -1.54 27.18
CA GLU A 168 -1.48 -1.57 27.28
C GLU A 168 -0.84 -2.46 26.20
N ALA A 169 -1.45 -3.62 25.90
CA ALA A 169 -0.95 -4.53 24.86
C ALA A 169 -1.11 -3.95 23.45
N ILE A 170 -2.26 -3.34 23.15
CA ILE A 170 -2.53 -2.67 21.86
C ILE A 170 -1.56 -1.50 21.67
N ALA A 171 -1.35 -0.68 22.70
CA ALA A 171 -0.38 0.41 22.64
C ALA A 171 1.06 -0.10 22.40
N ALA A 172 1.45 -1.21 23.04
CA ALA A 172 2.76 -1.83 22.83
C ALA A 172 2.90 -2.38 21.39
N GLU A 173 1.88 -3.04 20.86
CA GLU A 173 1.86 -3.55 19.49
C GLU A 173 1.93 -2.43 18.46
N LEU A 174 1.14 -1.36 18.64
CA LEU A 174 1.16 -0.20 17.76
C LEU A 174 2.52 0.50 17.78
N ASN A 175 3.15 0.65 18.95
CA ASN A 175 4.51 1.19 19.04
C ASN A 175 5.54 0.28 18.36
N SER A 176 5.41 -1.04 18.51
CA SER A 176 6.26 -2.01 17.80
C SER A 176 6.11 -1.89 16.28
N TYR A 177 4.88 -1.74 15.79
CA TYR A 177 4.60 -1.47 14.38
C TYR A 177 5.28 -0.19 13.89
N LEU A 178 5.18 0.91 14.64
CA LEU A 178 5.81 2.18 14.27
C LEU A 178 7.34 2.10 14.22
N LEU A 179 7.95 1.36 15.13
CA LEU A 179 9.41 1.15 15.19
C LEU A 179 9.94 0.16 14.16
N SER A 180 9.08 -0.68 13.56
CA SER A 180 9.50 -1.59 12.51
C SER A 180 10.04 -0.84 11.28
N PRO A 181 10.95 -1.41 10.48
CA PRO A 181 11.39 -0.78 9.24
C PRO A 181 10.21 -0.67 8.26
N SER A 182 10.16 0.42 7.49
CA SER A 182 9.22 0.52 6.38
C SER A 182 9.59 -0.46 5.29
N ILE A 183 8.59 -1.09 4.68
CA ILE A 183 8.82 -2.00 3.55
C ILE A 183 9.00 -1.12 2.30
N ASP A 184 10.10 -1.23 1.58
CA ASP A 184 10.14 -0.69 0.21
C ASP A 184 9.29 -1.61 -0.67
N SER A 185 8.44 -1.06 -1.54
CA SER A 185 7.49 -1.81 -2.40
C SER A 185 8.15 -2.76 -3.42
N VAL A 186 9.42 -3.11 -3.24
CA VAL A 186 10.15 -4.07 -4.06
C VAL A 186 9.96 -5.48 -3.53
N MET A 187 8.72 -5.99 -3.58
CA MET A 187 8.49 -7.43 -3.72
C MET A 187 8.70 -7.83 -5.19
N LYS A 188 9.87 -7.47 -5.76
CA LYS A 188 10.35 -7.95 -7.07
C LYS A 188 11.31 -9.12 -6.88
N THR A 189 11.12 -9.96 -5.88
CA THR A 189 12.01 -11.11 -5.63
C THR A 189 11.56 -12.32 -6.42
N GLU A 190 10.27 -12.69 -6.43
CA GLU A 190 9.86 -13.91 -7.13
C GLU A 190 9.80 -13.77 -8.66
N GLU A 191 9.26 -12.66 -9.20
CA GLU A 191 9.19 -12.45 -10.65
C GLU A 191 10.56 -12.20 -11.30
N ARG A 192 11.50 -11.53 -10.60
CA ARG A 192 12.88 -11.40 -11.12
C ARG A 192 13.59 -12.74 -11.14
N HIS A 193 13.40 -13.59 -10.12
CA HIS A 193 13.99 -14.93 -10.14
C HIS A 193 13.43 -15.79 -11.28
N PHE A 194 12.13 -15.69 -11.56
CA PHE A 194 11.53 -16.40 -12.69
C PHE A 194 11.99 -15.85 -14.04
N ALA A 195 11.97 -14.52 -14.23
CA ALA A 195 12.45 -13.88 -15.45
C ALA A 195 13.94 -14.15 -15.70
N GLU A 196 14.76 -14.14 -14.66
CA GLU A 196 16.19 -14.47 -14.75
C GLU A 196 16.42 -15.96 -15.03
N ALA A 197 15.61 -16.85 -14.46
CA ALA A 197 15.64 -18.28 -14.78
C ALA A 197 15.24 -18.55 -16.23
N CYS A 198 14.17 -17.90 -16.72
CA CYS A 198 13.75 -17.99 -18.12
C CYS A 198 14.80 -17.41 -19.08
N ALA A 199 15.43 -16.27 -18.73
CA ALA A 199 16.49 -15.68 -19.53
C ALA A 199 17.73 -16.58 -19.61
N ARG A 200 18.13 -17.22 -18.50
CA ARG A 200 19.22 -18.21 -18.49
C ARG A 200 18.88 -19.43 -19.35
N GLN A 201 17.66 -19.97 -19.21
CA GLN A 201 17.22 -21.10 -20.00
C GLN A 201 17.15 -20.78 -21.51
N PHE A 202 16.73 -19.56 -21.86
CA PHE A 202 16.73 -19.09 -23.24
C PHE A 202 18.16 -18.96 -23.79
N LEU A 203 19.10 -18.41 -23.01
CA LEU A 203 20.51 -18.35 -23.39
C LEU A 203 21.13 -19.74 -23.59
N ASP A 204 20.83 -20.69 -22.71
CA ASP A 204 21.30 -22.08 -22.84
C ASP A 204 20.81 -22.72 -24.14
N VAL A 205 19.52 -22.54 -24.47
CA VAL A 205 18.95 -23.04 -25.72
C VAL A 205 19.54 -22.33 -26.94
N ALA A 206 19.70 -21.00 -26.89
CA ALA A 206 20.30 -20.22 -27.97
C ALA A 206 21.76 -20.62 -28.25
N ASN A 207 22.54 -20.89 -27.19
CA ASN A 207 23.90 -21.41 -27.30
C ASN A 207 23.92 -22.84 -27.84
N GLN A 208 23.01 -23.71 -27.38
CA GLN A 208 22.89 -25.08 -27.88
C GLN A 208 22.51 -25.13 -29.37
N TRP A 209 21.76 -24.13 -29.85
CA TRP A 209 21.35 -24.01 -31.25
C TRP A 209 22.33 -23.20 -32.10
N GLY A 210 23.46 -22.75 -31.54
CA GLY A 210 24.50 -22.00 -32.27
C GLY A 210 24.05 -20.63 -32.76
N ILE A 211 23.06 -20.02 -32.12
CA ILE A 211 22.46 -18.73 -32.52
C ILE A 211 23.31 -17.56 -32.01
N ALA A 212 24.10 -17.75 -30.96
CA ALA A 212 24.86 -16.69 -30.30
C ALA A 212 26.14 -16.21 -31.04
N GLU A 213 26.58 -16.91 -32.09
CA GLU A 213 27.82 -16.60 -32.84
C GLU A 213 27.57 -16.14 -34.31
N LYS A 214 26.41 -15.55 -34.60
CA LYS A 214 26.14 -14.88 -35.88
C LYS A 214 25.85 -13.40 -35.69
#